data_AF-A0A7S0RGP4-F1
#
_entry.id   AF-A0A7S0RGP4-F1
#
_cell.length_a   1.000
_cell.length_b   1.000
_cell.length_c   1.000
_cell.angle_alpha   90.00
_cell.angle_beta   90.00
_cell.angle_gamma   90.00
#
_symmetry.space_group_name_H-M   'P 1'
#
loop_
_entity.id
_entity.type
_entity.pdbx_description
1 polymer ?
#
loop_
_entity_poly.entity_id
_entity_poly.type
_entity_poly.pdbx_seq_one_letter_code
_entity_poly.pdbx_strand_id
1 'polypeptide(L)'
;MFASCCGDIDLAMETSGNERVADSASLPEGGRLQLKIKGRYITVIRLDGKVFAIDSVCFHAGGPLGIGDIEDVNGRPCIVCPWHYYKIDVETGDKYYQQVKFENGKMVQGDWASNGVKQRVHAAEERDGGIYLTLSAQPSHVDSDEYACSAPCGDRVLSGGNKGVVRRGSGSMPATQNVGGDGRLPSGAVIKAAREAAQMSNPGAVGGGAALPGLVKSSSLKESSVAEEEAEAA
;
A
#
# COMPACT_ATOMS: atom_id res chain seq x y z
N MET A 1 9.85 -25.46 12.38
CA MET A 1 10.37 -24.36 13.22
C MET A 1 10.93 -23.32 12.28
N PHE A 2 10.17 -22.26 11.96
CA PHE A 2 10.66 -21.16 11.14
C PHE A 2 11.42 -20.21 12.07
N ALA A 3 12.75 -20.22 11.99
CA ALA A 3 13.57 -19.25 12.71
C ALA A 3 13.43 -17.92 11.97
N SER A 4 12.72 -16.96 12.58
CA SER A 4 12.62 -15.60 12.05
C SER A 4 14.03 -15.00 11.96
N CYS A 5 14.42 -14.55 10.77
CA CYS A 5 15.71 -13.88 10.53
C CYS A 5 15.91 -12.63 11.39
N CYS A 6 14.84 -12.09 11.97
CA CYS A 6 14.91 -10.93 12.84
C CYS A 6 15.41 -11.24 14.26
N GLY A 7 15.71 -12.51 14.58
CA GLY A 7 15.96 -12.93 15.96
C GLY A 7 14.71 -12.73 16.81
N ASP A 8 14.74 -13.22 18.04
CA ASP A 8 13.77 -12.82 19.06
C ASP A 8 13.98 -11.31 19.30
N ILE A 9 13.35 -10.46 18.48
CA ILE A 9 13.04 -9.10 18.90
C ILE A 9 12.16 -9.34 20.11
N ASP A 10 12.79 -9.22 21.28
CA ASP A 10 12.21 -9.51 22.58
C ASP A 10 10.77 -9.00 22.55
N LEU A 11 9.80 -9.91 22.65
CA LEU A 11 8.37 -9.57 22.55
C LEU A 11 8.01 -8.53 23.63
N ALA A 12 8.85 -8.42 24.67
CA ALA A 12 8.84 -7.40 25.72
C ALA A 12 9.24 -5.97 25.26
N MET A 13 9.71 -5.76 24.03
CA MET A 13 9.86 -4.45 23.39
C MET A 13 8.62 -4.06 22.55
N GLU A 14 7.46 -4.59 22.93
CA GLU A 14 6.15 -4.14 22.49
C GLU A 14 6.05 -2.61 22.51
N THR A 15 5.83 -2.05 21.31
CA THR A 15 4.84 -0.96 21.07
C THR A 15 5.08 0.44 21.65
N SER A 16 6.18 0.71 22.35
CA SER A 16 6.32 1.97 23.10
C SER A 16 7.32 2.99 22.52
N GLY A 17 8.03 2.66 21.44
CA GLY A 17 9.01 3.57 20.83
C GLY A 17 8.56 4.07 19.47
N ASN A 18 7.93 5.23 19.42
CA ASN A 18 7.72 5.93 18.17
C ASN A 18 9.04 6.63 17.78
N GLU A 19 9.80 6.00 16.88
CA GLU A 19 11.16 6.42 16.54
C GLU A 19 11.12 7.48 15.44
N ARG A 20 11.70 8.66 15.71
CA ARG A 20 11.82 9.71 14.70
C ARG A 20 12.84 9.31 13.66
N VAL A 21 12.41 9.13 12.42
CA VAL A 21 13.27 8.64 11.32
C VAL A 21 13.71 9.71 10.34
N ALA A 22 12.94 10.81 10.23
CA ALA A 22 13.25 11.90 9.30
C ALA A 22 12.52 13.19 9.67
N ASP A 23 12.97 14.30 9.08
CA ASP A 23 12.18 15.54 9.01
C ASP A 23 11.10 15.37 7.95
N SER A 24 9.88 15.84 8.22
CA SER A 24 8.78 15.79 7.26
C SER A 24 9.15 16.45 5.92
N ALA A 25 9.82 17.61 5.98
CA ALA A 25 10.26 18.36 4.81
C ALA A 25 11.29 17.61 3.95
N SER A 26 12.01 16.63 4.51
CA SER A 26 12.99 15.84 3.76
C SER A 26 12.35 14.76 2.87
N LEU A 27 11.09 14.38 3.17
CA LEU A 27 10.31 13.41 2.42
C LEU A 27 9.12 14.10 1.75
N PRO A 28 9.29 14.68 0.55
CA PRO A 28 8.19 15.32 -0.18
C PRO A 28 7.18 14.30 -0.73
N GLU A 29 6.06 14.80 -1.26
CA GLU A 29 5.03 13.98 -1.90
C GLU A 29 5.61 13.12 -3.04
N GLY A 30 5.26 11.83 -3.07
CA GLY A 30 5.84 10.85 -3.99
C GLY A 30 7.26 10.39 -3.64
N GLY A 31 7.89 11.01 -2.64
CA GLY A 31 9.20 10.63 -2.14
C GLY A 31 9.16 9.36 -1.30
N ARG A 32 10.30 8.69 -1.22
CA ARG A 32 10.51 7.56 -0.31
C ARG A 32 11.84 7.64 0.41
N LEU A 33 11.90 6.99 1.56
CA LEU A 33 13.07 6.87 2.41
C LEU A 33 13.25 5.42 2.81
N GLN A 34 14.41 4.83 2.54
CA GLN A 34 14.77 3.50 3.03
C GLN A 34 15.77 3.59 4.17
N LEU A 35 15.52 2.85 5.23
CA LEU A 35 16.37 2.83 6.41
C LEU A 35 16.40 1.45 7.08
N LYS A 36 17.28 1.31 8.06
CA LYS A 36 17.35 0.14 8.95
C LYS A 36 17.07 0.59 10.38
N ILE A 37 16.05 0.01 11.00
CA ILE A 37 15.60 0.32 12.36
C ILE A 37 15.50 -0.98 13.14
N LYS A 38 16.18 -1.05 14.29
CA LYS A 38 16.23 -2.26 15.15
C LYS A 38 16.51 -3.56 14.36
N GLY A 39 17.42 -3.50 13.37
CA GLY A 39 17.78 -4.65 12.54
C GLY A 39 16.88 -4.90 11.32
N ARG A 40 15.68 -4.31 11.27
CA ARG A 40 14.70 -4.47 10.19
C ARG A 40 14.82 -3.37 9.14
N TYR A 41 14.78 -3.73 7.87
CA TYR A 41 14.88 -2.80 6.74
C TYR A 41 13.49 -2.29 6.32
N ILE A 42 13.24 -0.98 6.42
CA ILE A 42 11.92 -0.35 6.24
C ILE A 42 11.97 0.75 5.18
N THR A 43 10.95 0.78 4.33
CA THR A 43 10.72 1.83 3.33
C THR A 43 9.54 2.66 3.79
N VAL A 44 9.78 3.95 3.94
CA VAL A 44 8.77 4.97 4.26
C VAL A 44 8.43 5.71 2.97
N ILE A 45 7.14 5.87 2.69
CA ILE A 45 6.65 6.44 1.43
C ILE A 45 5.64 7.52 1.76
N ARG A 46 5.73 8.69 1.13
CA ARG A 46 4.67 9.71 1.19
C ARG A 46 3.80 9.64 -0.07
N LEU A 47 2.51 9.37 0.12
CA LEU A 47 1.51 9.35 -0.95
C LEU A 47 0.19 9.96 -0.47
N ASP A 48 -0.42 10.79 -1.30
CA ASP A 48 -1.68 11.48 -1.03
C ASP A 48 -1.67 12.21 0.32
N GLY A 49 -0.54 12.83 0.67
CA GLY A 49 -0.35 13.53 1.94
C GLY A 49 -0.24 12.64 3.17
N LYS A 50 -0.29 11.31 3.01
CA LYS A 50 -0.11 10.32 4.09
C LYS A 50 1.28 9.70 4.02
N VAL A 51 1.76 9.22 5.16
CA VAL A 51 3.02 8.48 5.25
C VAL A 51 2.72 7.02 5.54
N PHE A 52 3.32 6.14 4.74
CA PHE A 52 3.22 4.68 4.86
C PHE A 52 4.58 4.09 5.18
N ALA A 53 4.62 2.98 5.92
CA ALA A 53 5.86 2.25 6.19
C ALA A 53 5.66 0.76 5.96
N ILE A 54 6.56 0.17 5.18
CA ILE A 54 6.50 -1.23 4.76
C ILE A 54 7.89 -1.85 4.81
N ASP A 55 7.97 -3.16 5.06
CA ASP A 55 9.22 -3.91 4.90
C ASP A 55 9.83 -3.63 3.52
N SER A 56 11.11 -3.26 3.48
CA SER A 56 11.80 -2.88 2.25
C SER A 56 12.14 -4.06 1.33
N VAL A 57 12.09 -5.26 1.88
CA VAL A 57 12.58 -6.48 1.25
C VAL A 57 11.37 -7.36 0.94
N CYS A 58 11.17 -7.67 -0.35
CA CYS A 58 9.99 -8.39 -0.83
C CYS A 58 9.92 -9.81 -0.27
N PHE A 59 8.75 -10.17 0.26
CA PHE A 59 8.44 -11.49 0.82
C PHE A 59 8.71 -12.68 -0.11
N HIS A 60 8.68 -12.48 -1.43
CA HIS A 60 8.74 -13.60 -2.37
C HIS A 60 10.14 -14.25 -2.43
N ALA A 61 11.18 -13.43 -2.58
CA ALA A 61 12.53 -13.90 -2.87
C ALA A 61 13.62 -12.94 -2.37
N GLY A 62 13.30 -12.03 -1.44
CA GLY A 62 14.27 -11.07 -0.93
C GLY A 62 14.63 -9.93 -1.89
N GLY A 63 13.72 -9.62 -2.83
CA GLY A 63 13.91 -8.56 -3.82
C GLY A 63 13.85 -7.15 -3.21
N PRO A 64 14.44 -6.13 -3.84
CA PRO A 64 14.49 -4.78 -3.29
C PRO A 64 13.16 -4.07 -3.53
N LEU A 65 12.16 -4.36 -2.70
CA LEU A 65 10.81 -3.79 -2.84
C LEU A 65 10.84 -2.27 -2.73
N GLY A 66 11.66 -1.75 -1.81
CA GLY A 66 11.74 -0.31 -1.53
C GLY A 66 12.12 0.57 -2.72
N ILE A 67 12.69 0.04 -3.79
CA ILE A 67 13.02 0.78 -5.03
C ILE A 67 12.02 0.54 -6.17
N GLY A 68 10.98 -0.25 -5.93
CA GLY A 68 9.94 -0.60 -6.89
C GLY A 68 9.04 0.58 -7.25
N ASP A 69 8.41 0.54 -8.42
CA ASP A 69 7.44 1.57 -8.78
C ASP A 69 6.16 1.45 -7.96
N ILE A 70 5.30 2.48 -7.96
CA ILE A 70 4.02 2.48 -7.24
C ILE A 70 2.90 2.64 -8.25
N GLU A 71 2.07 1.62 -8.42
CA GLU A 71 0.97 1.58 -9.37
C GLU A 71 -0.39 1.65 -8.66
N ASP A 72 -1.42 2.21 -9.31
CA ASP A 72 -2.80 2.06 -8.84
C ASP A 72 -3.32 0.69 -9.27
N VAL A 73 -3.67 -0.13 -8.28
CA VAL A 73 -4.21 -1.47 -8.46
C VAL A 73 -5.53 -1.55 -7.73
N ASN A 74 -6.63 -1.59 -8.49
CA ASN A 74 -7.98 -1.62 -7.94
C ASN A 74 -8.27 -0.44 -6.98
N GLY A 75 -7.81 0.77 -7.33
CA GLY A 75 -7.96 1.96 -6.48
C GLY A 75 -7.02 2.01 -5.29
N ARG A 76 -6.04 1.11 -5.22
CA ARG A 76 -5.07 1.02 -4.11
C ARG A 76 -3.64 1.28 -4.58
N PRO A 77 -2.87 2.10 -3.86
CA PRO A 77 -1.46 2.32 -4.18
C PRO A 77 -0.66 1.06 -3.84
N CYS A 78 -0.14 0.38 -4.86
CA CYS A 78 0.63 -0.84 -4.70
C CYS A 78 2.07 -0.61 -5.14
N ILE A 79 3.03 -0.89 -4.24
CA ILE A 79 4.44 -0.97 -4.61
C ILE A 79 4.70 -2.27 -5.38
N VAL A 80 5.44 -2.15 -6.48
CA VAL A 80 5.67 -3.23 -7.44
C VAL A 80 7.11 -3.71 -7.34
N CYS A 81 7.30 -4.96 -6.91
CA CYS A 81 8.63 -5.53 -6.79
C CYS A 81 9.35 -5.58 -8.15
N PRO A 82 10.58 -5.03 -8.27
CA PRO A 82 11.26 -4.95 -9.57
C PRO A 82 11.74 -6.31 -10.10
N TRP A 83 11.77 -7.35 -9.28
CA TRP A 83 12.22 -8.68 -9.70
C TRP A 83 11.12 -9.52 -10.35
N HIS A 84 9.91 -9.47 -9.81
CA HIS A 84 8.81 -10.39 -10.20
C HIS A 84 7.46 -9.69 -10.35
N TYR A 85 7.43 -8.35 -10.27
CA TYR A 85 6.25 -7.51 -10.49
C TYR A 85 5.06 -7.81 -9.57
N TYR A 86 5.32 -8.38 -8.38
CA TYR A 86 4.28 -8.54 -7.36
C TYR A 86 3.84 -7.16 -6.87
N LYS A 87 2.53 -6.95 -6.93
CA LYS A 87 1.83 -5.74 -6.51
C LYS A 87 1.44 -5.88 -5.06
N ILE A 88 2.00 -5.04 -4.20
CA ILE A 88 1.80 -5.10 -2.76
C ILE A 88 1.24 -3.77 -2.30
N ASP A 89 0.07 -3.80 -1.70
CA ASP A 89 -0.56 -2.60 -1.13
C ASP A 89 0.30 -2.02 -0.01
N VAL A 90 0.64 -0.74 -0.10
CA VAL A 90 1.49 -0.06 0.88
C VAL A 90 0.80 0.20 2.22
N GLU A 91 -0.53 0.20 2.24
CA GLU A 91 -1.34 0.44 3.45
C GLU A 91 -1.59 -0.85 4.22
N THR A 92 -1.88 -1.94 3.50
CA THR A 92 -2.30 -3.21 4.13
C THR A 92 -1.27 -4.33 4.06
N GLY A 93 -0.33 -4.27 3.10
CA GLY A 93 0.61 -5.35 2.85
C GLY A 93 0.02 -6.51 2.03
N ASP A 94 -1.21 -6.37 1.54
CA ASP A 94 -1.87 -7.37 0.70
C ASP A 94 -1.19 -7.49 -0.65
N LYS A 95 -0.98 -8.74 -1.10
CA LYS A 95 -0.49 -9.02 -2.45
C LYS A 95 -1.66 -9.19 -3.42
N TYR A 96 -1.76 -8.31 -4.41
CA TYR A 96 -2.77 -8.37 -5.46
C TYR A 96 -2.27 -9.08 -6.71
N TYR A 97 -3.19 -9.71 -7.43
CA TYR A 97 -2.99 -10.24 -8.76
C TYR A 97 -4.27 -10.08 -9.58
N GLN A 98 -4.12 -9.94 -10.89
CA GLN A 98 -5.25 -9.91 -11.80
C GLN A 98 -5.55 -11.34 -12.23
N GLN A 99 -6.79 -11.78 -12.05
CA GLN A 99 -7.23 -13.08 -12.54
C GLN A 99 -7.24 -13.09 -14.07
N VAL A 100 -7.17 -14.28 -14.65
CA VAL A 100 -7.36 -14.47 -16.10
C VAL A 100 -8.69 -15.18 -16.29
N LYS A 101 -9.56 -14.61 -17.12
CA LYS A 101 -10.82 -15.21 -17.53
C LYS A 101 -10.68 -15.76 -18.95
N PHE A 102 -11.37 -16.85 -19.24
CA PHE A 102 -11.46 -17.38 -20.60
C PHE A 102 -12.81 -16.97 -21.20
N GLU A 103 -12.77 -16.11 -22.20
CA GLU A 103 -13.96 -15.63 -22.90
C GLU A 103 -13.79 -15.89 -24.40
N ASN A 104 -14.74 -16.62 -24.99
CA ASN A 104 -14.74 -16.96 -26.43
C ASN A 104 -13.40 -17.57 -26.92
N GLY A 105 -12.78 -18.43 -26.09
CA GLY A 105 -11.50 -19.07 -26.40
C GLY A 105 -10.27 -18.17 -26.26
N LYS A 106 -10.41 -16.95 -25.74
CA LYS A 106 -9.30 -16.01 -25.49
C LYS A 106 -9.08 -15.82 -23.99
N MET A 107 -7.81 -15.69 -23.60
CA MET A 107 -7.43 -15.25 -22.25
C MET A 107 -7.61 -13.73 -22.18
N VAL A 108 -8.49 -13.29 -21.30
CA VAL A 108 -8.75 -11.87 -21.03
C VAL A 108 -8.46 -11.56 -19.56
N GLN A 109 -8.16 -10.30 -19.29
CA GLN A 109 -7.95 -9.82 -17.93
C GLN A 109 -9.26 -9.88 -17.14
N GLY A 110 -9.24 -10.57 -16.02
CA GLY A 110 -10.33 -10.68 -15.07
C GLY A 110 -10.22 -9.69 -13.92
N ASP A 111 -10.91 -10.03 -12.84
CA ASP A 111 -11.01 -9.17 -11.66
C ASP A 111 -9.72 -9.22 -10.84
N TRP A 112 -9.48 -8.16 -10.08
CA TRP A 112 -8.40 -8.14 -9.10
C TRP A 112 -8.75 -9.03 -7.90
N ALA A 113 -7.80 -9.83 -7.46
CA ALA A 113 -7.92 -10.68 -6.28
C ALA A 113 -6.71 -10.50 -5.36
N SER A 114 -6.94 -10.67 -4.06
CA SER A 114 -5.90 -10.62 -3.02
C SER A 114 -5.45 -12.03 -2.62
N ASN A 115 -4.15 -12.20 -2.36
CA ASN A 115 -3.57 -13.36 -1.68
C ASN A 115 -3.43 -13.14 -0.15
N GLY A 116 -4.04 -12.08 0.38
CA GLY A 116 -3.91 -11.64 1.77
C GLY A 116 -2.58 -10.93 2.06
N VAL A 117 -2.38 -10.61 3.34
CA VAL A 117 -1.21 -9.89 3.83
C VAL A 117 0.04 -10.74 3.64
N LYS A 118 0.96 -10.24 2.82
CA LYS A 118 2.23 -10.92 2.50
C LYS A 118 3.45 -10.09 2.87
N GLN A 119 3.27 -8.78 2.99
CA GLN A 119 4.33 -7.85 3.35
C GLN A 119 3.96 -7.11 4.63
N ARG A 120 4.84 -7.07 5.62
CA ARG A 120 4.54 -6.37 6.87
C ARG A 120 4.53 -4.87 6.65
N VAL A 121 3.47 -4.24 7.12
CA VAL A 121 3.34 -2.78 7.26
C VAL A 121 3.56 -2.37 8.71
N HIS A 122 4.02 -1.15 8.90
CA HIS A 122 4.29 -0.54 10.19
C HIS A 122 3.54 0.78 10.30
N ALA A 123 3.26 1.21 11.53
CA ALA A 123 2.63 2.49 11.73
C ALA A 123 3.65 3.61 11.46
N ALA A 124 3.24 4.59 10.68
CA ALA A 124 4.00 5.80 10.41
C ALA A 124 3.09 7.00 10.67
N GLU A 125 3.59 7.97 11.41
CA GLU A 125 2.86 9.21 11.67
C GLU A 125 3.74 10.44 11.45
N GLU A 126 3.13 11.49 10.93
CA GLU A 126 3.74 12.81 10.85
C GLU A 126 3.19 13.67 11.98
N ARG A 127 4.07 14.21 12.81
CA ARG A 127 3.73 15.22 13.82
C ARG A 127 4.90 16.15 14.06
N ASP A 128 4.61 17.40 14.41
CA ASP A 128 5.61 18.41 14.79
C ASP A 128 6.79 18.53 13.80
N GLY A 129 6.49 18.40 12.49
CA GLY A 129 7.48 18.45 11.42
C GLY A 129 8.44 17.25 11.34
N GLY A 130 8.17 16.17 12.09
CA GLY A 130 8.92 14.91 12.05
C GLY A 130 8.09 13.75 11.57
N ILE A 131 8.76 12.75 10.98
CA ILE A 131 8.17 11.46 10.64
C ILE A 131 8.63 10.45 11.70
N TYR A 132 7.66 9.75 12.27
CA TYR A 132 7.88 8.76 13.31
C TYR A 132 7.35 7.39 12.89
N LEU A 133 8.10 6.34 13.24
CA LEU A 133 7.72 4.96 12.97
C LEU A 133 7.52 4.16 14.24
N THR A 134 6.49 3.33 14.25
CA THR A 134 6.27 2.29 15.25
C THR A 134 6.21 0.93 14.56
N LEU A 135 7.18 0.06 14.88
CA LEU A 135 7.25 -1.26 14.29
C LEU A 135 6.07 -2.13 14.76
N SER A 136 5.23 -2.55 13.81
CA SER A 136 4.21 -3.57 14.07
C SER A 136 4.82 -4.94 14.41
N ALA A 137 4.29 -5.57 15.45
CA ALA A 137 4.51 -6.98 15.77
C ALA A 137 3.33 -7.88 15.31
N GLN A 138 2.28 -7.28 14.71
CA GLN A 138 1.08 -7.99 14.30
C GLN A 138 0.85 -7.92 12.78
N PRO A 139 0.34 -9.00 12.16
CA PRO A 139 0.09 -10.32 12.77
C PRO A 139 1.42 -11.00 13.20
N SER A 140 1.32 -12.05 14.02
CA SER A 140 2.50 -12.71 14.63
C SER A 140 3.55 -13.17 13.61
N HIS A 141 3.11 -13.50 12.39
CA HIS A 141 3.99 -13.81 11.28
C HIS A 141 3.41 -13.26 9.97
N VAL A 142 4.30 -12.73 9.14
CA VAL A 142 4.07 -12.33 7.75
C VAL A 142 5.23 -12.88 6.92
N ASP A 143 4.97 -13.36 5.70
CA ASP A 143 5.98 -13.95 4.81
C ASP A 143 7.25 -13.07 4.65
N SER A 144 7.11 -11.73 4.68
CA SER A 144 8.26 -10.81 4.61
C SER A 144 9.23 -10.89 5.79
N ASP A 145 8.79 -11.40 6.95
CA ASP A 145 9.63 -11.52 8.15
C ASP A 145 10.86 -12.40 7.92
N GLU A 146 10.78 -13.36 6.99
CA GLU A 146 11.91 -14.22 6.59
C GLU A 146 13.09 -13.41 6.01
N TYR A 147 12.81 -12.25 5.41
CA TYR A 147 13.78 -11.44 4.70
C TYR A 147 14.03 -10.07 5.34
N ALA A 148 13.10 -9.58 6.15
CA ALA A 148 13.06 -8.20 6.63
C ALA A 148 14.30 -7.76 7.42
N CYS A 149 15.04 -8.70 8.01
CA CYS A 149 16.28 -8.45 8.75
C CYS A 149 17.54 -9.03 8.08
N SER A 150 17.40 -9.63 6.90
CA SER A 150 18.50 -10.23 6.14
C SER A 150 19.39 -9.15 5.54
N ALA A 151 20.62 -9.01 6.03
CA ALA A 151 21.57 -8.02 5.49
C ALA A 151 21.84 -8.18 3.99
N PRO A 152 22.08 -9.40 3.44
CA PRO A 152 22.26 -9.57 1.99
C PRO A 152 21.07 -9.08 1.15
N CYS A 153 19.85 -9.14 1.68
CA CYS A 153 18.66 -8.68 0.98
C CYS A 153 18.44 -7.17 1.18
N GLY A 154 18.56 -6.69 2.41
CA GLY A 154 18.37 -5.29 2.76
C GLY A 154 19.43 -4.37 2.16
N ASP A 155 20.67 -4.84 2.04
CA ASP A 155 21.75 -4.03 1.45
C ASP A 155 21.48 -3.72 -0.03
N ARG A 156 20.76 -4.59 -0.76
CA ARG A 156 20.33 -4.32 -2.15
C ARG A 156 19.35 -3.16 -2.24
N VAL A 157 18.51 -2.98 -1.22
CA VAL A 157 17.59 -1.84 -1.12
C VAL A 157 18.39 -0.56 -0.90
N LEU A 158 19.34 -0.59 0.04
CA LEU A 158 20.13 0.59 0.41
C LEU A 158 21.18 0.95 -0.66
N SER A 159 21.69 -0.02 -1.42
CA SER A 159 22.67 0.20 -2.49
C SER A 159 22.03 0.54 -3.83
N GLY A 160 20.75 0.17 -4.03
CA GLY A 160 20.05 0.22 -5.32
C GLY A 160 19.57 1.61 -5.75
N GLY A 161 19.57 2.59 -4.85
CA GLY A 161 19.35 3.98 -5.21
C GLY A 161 20.44 4.87 -4.63
N ASN A 162 21.03 5.66 -5.52
CA ASN A 162 21.94 6.77 -5.30
C ASN A 162 22.61 6.83 -3.90
N LYS A 163 23.86 6.33 -3.81
CA LYS A 163 24.76 6.29 -2.63
C LYS A 163 24.34 7.14 -1.42
N GLY A 164 23.31 6.70 -0.70
CA GLY A 164 22.85 7.27 0.56
C GLY A 164 23.45 6.50 1.72
N VAL A 165 24.75 6.67 1.93
CA VAL A 165 25.60 6.28 3.08
C VAL A 165 24.92 5.42 4.16
N VAL A 166 25.38 4.18 4.32
CA VAL A 166 25.24 3.40 5.57
C VAL A 166 25.92 4.17 6.70
N ARG A 167 25.16 4.58 7.73
CA ARG A 167 25.69 5.38 8.85
C ARG A 167 25.96 4.48 10.05
N ARG A 168 27.23 4.34 10.44
CA ARG A 168 27.62 4.16 11.83
C ARG A 168 27.81 5.56 12.41
N GLY A 169 26.93 6.01 13.31
CA GLY A 169 27.10 7.26 14.06
C GLY A 169 26.15 8.42 13.69
N SER A 170 25.68 9.10 14.72
CA SER A 170 24.78 10.27 14.72
C SER A 170 25.26 11.41 13.81
N GLY A 171 24.38 11.93 12.92
CA GLY A 171 24.54 13.30 12.38
C GLY A 171 24.49 13.57 10.85
N SER A 172 23.73 12.86 10.03
CA SER A 172 23.40 13.25 8.63
C SER A 172 22.26 12.37 8.12
N MET A 173 21.36 13.00 7.38
CA MET A 173 20.09 12.40 6.98
C MET A 173 20.27 11.39 5.85
N PRO A 174 19.48 10.30 5.81
CA PRO A 174 19.41 9.40 4.67
C PRO A 174 18.85 10.15 3.44
N ALA A 175 19.38 9.84 2.25
CA ALA A 175 18.95 10.47 1.00
C ALA A 175 17.57 9.95 0.60
N THR A 176 16.63 10.85 0.35
CA THR A 176 15.32 10.50 -0.19
C THR A 176 15.41 10.15 -1.67
N GLN A 177 14.75 9.06 -2.04
CA GLN A 177 14.67 8.61 -3.43
C GLN A 177 13.37 9.14 -4.03
N ASN A 178 13.51 9.87 -5.13
CA ASN A 178 12.39 10.47 -5.87
C ASN A 178 12.21 9.82 -7.25
N VAL A 179 12.83 8.65 -7.51
CA VAL A 179 12.79 7.89 -8.77
C VAL A 179 12.76 6.39 -8.47
N GLY A 180 11.98 5.63 -9.25
CA GLY A 180 12.05 4.17 -9.25
C GLY A 180 13.39 3.69 -9.79
N GLY A 181 13.77 2.44 -9.50
CA GLY A 181 15.03 1.85 -9.99
C GLY A 181 15.19 1.81 -11.51
N ASP A 182 14.11 2.00 -12.27
CA ASP A 182 14.08 2.10 -13.74
C ASP A 182 14.26 3.54 -14.27
N GLY A 183 14.49 4.52 -13.38
CA GLY A 183 14.70 5.92 -13.75
C GLY A 183 13.43 6.69 -14.09
N ARG A 184 12.24 6.06 -13.99
CA ARG A 184 10.97 6.78 -14.08
C ARG A 184 10.67 7.48 -12.76
N LEU A 185 10.05 8.67 -12.84
CA LEU A 185 9.46 9.31 -11.67
C LEU A 185 8.49 8.32 -11.03
N PRO A 186 8.49 8.15 -9.70
CA PRO A 186 7.57 7.23 -9.04
C PRO A 186 6.17 7.70 -9.43
N SER A 187 5.37 6.80 -9.96
CA SER A 187 4.03 7.14 -10.40
C SER A 187 3.11 7.56 -9.25
N GLY A 188 3.58 7.67 -8.00
CA GLY A 188 2.83 8.35 -6.93
C GLY A 188 2.28 9.73 -7.34
N ALA A 189 3.05 10.54 -8.08
CA ALA A 189 2.55 11.80 -8.64
C ALA A 189 1.50 11.59 -9.75
N VAL A 190 1.63 10.51 -10.53
CA VAL A 190 0.67 10.11 -11.58
C VAL A 190 -0.63 9.56 -10.97
N ILE A 191 -0.54 8.80 -9.87
CA ILE A 191 -1.68 8.26 -9.12
C ILE A 191 -2.46 9.41 -8.50
N LYS A 192 -1.80 10.36 -7.85
CA LYS A 192 -2.45 11.56 -7.32
C LYS A 192 -3.17 12.33 -8.42
N ALA A 193 -2.48 12.63 -9.53
CA ALA A 193 -3.09 13.32 -10.67
C ALA A 193 -4.27 12.53 -11.27
N ALA A 194 -4.18 11.21 -11.37
CA ALA A 194 -5.26 10.35 -11.85
C ALA A 194 -6.46 10.33 -10.89
N ARG A 195 -6.23 10.33 -9.57
CA ARG A 195 -7.27 10.38 -8.54
C ARG A 195 -7.95 11.75 -8.49
N GLU A 196 -7.19 12.83 -8.54
CA GLU A 196 -7.71 14.20 -8.62
C GLU A 196 -8.54 14.37 -9.91
N ALA A 197 -8.08 13.86 -11.06
CA ALA A 197 -8.84 13.87 -12.30
C ALA A 197 -10.15 13.05 -12.22
N ALA A 198 -10.12 11.88 -11.57
CA ALA A 198 -11.32 11.06 -11.35
C ALA A 198 -12.34 11.77 -10.43
N GLN A 199 -11.89 12.46 -9.38
CA GLN A 199 -12.76 13.22 -8.47
C GLN A 199 -13.39 14.45 -9.16
N MET A 200 -12.66 15.13 -10.04
CA MET A 200 -13.20 16.25 -10.83
C MET A 200 -14.23 15.81 -11.90
N SER A 201 -14.26 14.51 -12.25
CA SER A 201 -15.22 13.96 -13.22
C SER A 201 -16.58 13.56 -12.63
N ASN A 202 -16.81 13.71 -11.32
CA ASN A 202 -18.07 13.33 -10.67
C ASN A 202 -18.58 14.39 -9.64
N PRO A 203 -19.20 15.50 -10.08
CA PRO A 203 -19.60 16.62 -9.20
C PRO A 203 -21.03 16.47 -8.65
N GLY A 204 -21.42 15.30 -8.12
CA GLY A 204 -22.83 15.01 -7.87
C GLY A 204 -23.15 14.11 -6.68
N ALA A 205 -22.84 14.54 -5.45
CA ALA A 205 -23.51 14.03 -4.24
C ALA A 205 -23.36 15.00 -3.05
N VAL A 206 -23.90 16.20 -3.17
CA VAL A 206 -24.26 17.03 -2.01
C VAL A 206 -25.71 17.48 -2.19
N GLY A 207 -26.60 16.96 -1.34
CA GLY A 207 -28.01 17.30 -1.32
C GLY A 207 -28.53 17.24 0.10
N GLY A 208 -28.40 18.37 0.81
CA GLY A 208 -29.00 18.59 2.11
C GLY A 208 -30.53 18.66 2.02
N GLY A 209 -31.19 18.18 3.08
CA GLY A 209 -32.63 18.26 3.23
C GLY A 209 -33.12 19.66 3.58
N ALA A 210 -34.19 20.09 2.90
CA ALA A 210 -35.19 21.03 3.40
C ALA A 210 -36.48 20.86 2.57
N ALA A 211 -37.63 21.00 3.23
CA ALA A 211 -38.95 20.56 2.80
C ALA A 211 -39.72 21.56 1.89
N LEU A 212 -40.53 20.99 0.97
CA LEU A 212 -41.95 21.26 0.56
C LEU A 212 -42.49 22.72 0.42
N PRO A 213 -43.47 23.05 -0.47
CA PRO A 213 -44.72 22.29 -0.70
C PRO A 213 -45.23 22.22 -2.16
N GLY A 214 -46.30 21.43 -2.36
CA GLY A 214 -46.68 20.84 -3.64
C GLY A 214 -47.73 21.56 -4.49
N LEU A 215 -48.14 20.91 -5.59
CA LEU A 215 -49.51 20.97 -6.14
C LEU A 215 -49.71 19.87 -7.21
N VAL A 216 -50.94 19.38 -7.24
CA VAL A 216 -51.59 18.27 -7.97
C VAL A 216 -51.38 18.26 -9.51
N LYS A 217 -51.55 17.18 -10.29
CA LYS A 217 -52.80 16.42 -10.53
C LYS A 217 -52.60 15.20 -11.47
N SER A 218 -53.27 14.10 -11.12
CA SER A 218 -54.04 13.12 -11.93
C SER A 218 -53.49 12.44 -13.21
N SER A 219 -53.50 11.10 -13.19
CA SER A 219 -54.34 10.17 -14.02
C SER A 219 -53.58 8.84 -14.19
N SER A 220 -53.99 7.75 -13.52
CA SER A 220 -55.02 6.75 -13.85
C SER A 220 -54.53 5.64 -14.80
N LEU A 221 -55.05 4.43 -14.55
CA LEU A 221 -54.88 3.10 -15.20
C LEU A 221 -53.91 2.17 -14.43
N LYS A 222 -54.40 1.35 -13.46
CA LYS A 222 -55.08 0.03 -13.56
C LYS A 222 -54.17 -1.08 -14.10
N GLU A 223 -53.68 -1.95 -13.22
CA GLU A 223 -54.16 -3.33 -12.95
C GLU A 223 -53.50 -4.37 -13.87
N SER A 224 -52.73 -5.31 -13.30
CA SER A 224 -53.16 -6.72 -13.21
C SER A 224 -52.04 -7.61 -12.65
N SER A 225 -52.47 -8.43 -11.71
CA SER A 225 -51.82 -9.58 -11.10
C SER A 225 -51.57 -10.71 -12.10
N VAL A 226 -50.45 -11.44 -11.95
CA VAL A 226 -50.45 -12.90 -12.09
C VAL A 226 -49.44 -13.47 -11.08
N ALA A 227 -49.94 -14.39 -10.26
CA ALA A 227 -49.17 -15.26 -9.39
C ALA A 227 -48.75 -16.50 -10.19
N GLU A 228 -47.56 -17.03 -9.94
CA GLU A 228 -47.27 -18.43 -10.23
C GLU A 228 -46.61 -19.08 -9.02
N GLU A 229 -47.26 -20.17 -8.61
CA GLU A 229 -47.03 -21.05 -7.50
C GLU A 229 -46.31 -22.31 -8.01
N GLU A 230 -45.33 -22.76 -7.22
CA GLU A 230 -44.82 -24.12 -6.99
C GLU A 230 -44.42 -25.07 -8.15
N ALA A 231 -43.22 -25.63 -7.99
CA ALA A 231 -42.85 -26.94 -8.53
C ALA A 231 -42.34 -27.82 -7.38
N GLU A 232 -43.02 -28.95 -7.25
CA GLU A 232 -43.00 -29.99 -6.22
C GLU A 232 -41.71 -30.83 -6.21
N ALA A 233 -41.29 -31.26 -5.02
CA ALA A 233 -40.30 -32.30 -4.80
C ALA A 233 -40.88 -33.33 -3.82
N ALA A 234 -41.27 -34.49 -4.34
CA ALA A 234 -41.43 -35.76 -3.64
C ALA A 234 -41.38 -36.92 -4.64
#